data_AF-A0A4Q5U7I9-F1
#
_entry.id   AF-A0A4Q5U7I9-F1
#
_cell.length_a   1.000
_cell.length_b   1.000
_cell.length_c   1.000
_cell.angle_alpha   90.00
_cell.angle_beta   90.00
_cell.angle_gamma   90.00
#
_symmetry.space_group_name_H-M   'P 1'
#
loop_
_entity.id
_entity.type
_entity.pdbx_description
1 polymer ?
#
loop_
_entity_poly.entity_id
_entity_poly.type
_entity_poly.pdbx_seq_one_letter_code
_entity_poly.pdbx_strand_id
1 'polypeptide(L)'
;KGIRDMVRISDGRMSGTAYGTAVLHVSPESAIGGNLALVHNGDLIELNVPERKLHLHVPDEELEQRRKEWLKPAARASRGYVSLYINTVMGADKGADLDFLRGSSGSEVTRDSH
;
A
#
# COMPACT_ATOMS: atom_id res chain seq x y z
N LYS A 1 -3.09 -5.17 32.00
CA LYS A 1 -3.57 -6.50 31.55
C LYS A 1 -2.45 -7.46 31.11
N GLY A 2 -1.19 -7.02 30.91
CA GLY A 2 -0.09 -7.94 30.56
C GLY A 2 -0.16 -8.52 29.14
N ILE A 3 -1.04 -8.02 28.28
CA ILE A 3 -1.12 -8.37 26.86
C ILE A 3 0.08 -7.77 26.14
N ARG A 4 0.83 -8.60 25.40
CA ARG A 4 2.10 -8.23 24.75
C ARG A 4 2.03 -8.15 23.23
N ASP A 5 0.95 -8.61 22.62
CA ASP A 5 0.77 -8.59 21.17
C ASP A 5 -0.70 -8.45 20.79
N MET A 6 -0.91 -7.84 19.63
CA MET A 6 -2.21 -7.69 18.97
C MET A 6 -1.98 -7.70 17.46
N VAL A 7 -2.96 -8.23 16.72
CA VAL A 7 -2.94 -8.19 15.25
C VAL A 7 -2.94 -6.74 14.78
N ARG A 8 -2.00 -6.41 13.92
CA ARG A 8 -1.86 -5.09 13.28
C ARG A 8 -1.82 -5.27 11.78
N ILE A 9 -2.52 -4.41 11.04
CA ILE A 9 -2.62 -4.49 9.58
C ILE A 9 -2.38 -3.08 9.04
N SER A 10 -1.46 -2.93 8.09
CA SER A 10 -1.28 -1.68 7.35
C SER A 10 -0.72 -1.90 5.94
N ASP A 11 -0.91 -0.90 5.10
CA ASP A 11 -0.19 -0.70 3.84
C ASP A 11 1.23 -0.12 4.05
N GLY A 12 1.64 0.02 5.32
CA GLY A 12 2.97 0.48 5.70
C GLY A 12 4.02 -0.63 5.73
N ARG A 13 5.20 -0.24 6.23
CA ARG A 13 6.35 -1.12 6.44
C ARG A 13 6.68 -1.22 7.92
N MET A 14 7.53 -2.17 8.26
CA MET A 14 8.07 -2.34 9.61
C MET A 14 9.59 -2.55 9.55
N SER A 15 10.31 -2.21 10.62
CA SER A 15 11.72 -2.56 10.76
C SER A 15 11.89 -4.09 10.73
N GLY A 16 12.96 -4.58 10.11
CA GLY A 16 13.31 -6.01 10.15
C GLY A 16 13.64 -6.53 11.56
N THR A 17 13.86 -5.65 12.54
CA THR A 17 14.11 -6.00 13.95
C THR A 17 12.85 -6.02 14.82
N ALA A 18 11.69 -5.68 14.26
CA ALA A 18 10.45 -5.59 15.02
C ALA A 18 9.79 -6.97 15.20
N TYR A 19 8.86 -7.07 16.16
CA TYR A 19 8.15 -8.31 16.48
C TYR A 19 6.63 -8.12 16.63
N GLY A 20 5.95 -9.25 16.75
CA GLY A 20 4.52 -9.38 16.96
C GLY A 20 3.75 -9.62 15.66
N THR A 21 2.45 -9.81 15.78
CA THR A 21 1.59 -10.24 14.67
C THR A 21 1.21 -9.04 13.80
N ALA A 22 1.94 -8.85 12.70
CA ALA A 22 1.74 -7.73 11.79
C ALA A 22 1.57 -8.19 10.33
N VAL A 23 0.52 -7.72 9.68
CA VAL A 23 0.33 -7.80 8.23
C VAL A 23 0.76 -6.46 7.64
N LEU A 24 1.71 -6.51 6.72
CA LEU A 24 2.36 -5.35 6.13
C LEU A 24 2.19 -5.37 4.62
N HIS A 25 2.49 -4.24 3.95
CA HIS A 25 2.47 -4.11 2.50
C HIS A 25 1.10 -4.47 1.87
N VAL A 26 0.00 -4.27 2.61
CA VAL A 26 -1.35 -4.45 2.08
C VAL A 26 -1.51 -3.61 0.82
N SER A 27 -1.89 -4.26 -0.28
CA SER A 27 -1.93 -3.67 -1.62
C SER A 27 -3.27 -4.03 -2.30
N PRO A 28 -3.91 -3.11 -3.05
CA PRO A 28 -3.53 -1.69 -3.23
C PRO A 28 -3.57 -0.90 -1.91
N GLU A 29 -2.69 0.10 -1.78
CA GLU A 29 -2.62 0.91 -0.56
C GLU A 29 -3.87 1.80 -0.38
N SER A 30 -4.09 2.26 0.84
CA SER A 30 -5.25 3.10 1.18
C SER A 30 -5.22 4.46 0.48
N ALA A 31 -4.03 5.02 0.21
CA ALA A 31 -3.87 6.30 -0.47
C ALA A 31 -4.38 6.31 -1.92
N ILE A 32 -4.52 5.13 -2.54
CA ILE A 32 -5.05 4.95 -3.90
C ILE A 32 -6.40 4.24 -3.93
N GLY A 33 -7.06 4.09 -2.78
CA GLY A 33 -8.44 3.57 -2.70
C GLY A 33 -8.54 2.05 -2.69
N GLY A 34 -7.47 1.34 -2.29
CA GLY A 34 -7.56 -0.09 -1.98
C GLY A 34 -8.53 -0.38 -0.84
N ASN A 35 -8.94 -1.63 -0.65
CA ASN A 35 -9.97 -2.00 0.33
C ASN A 35 -9.62 -1.58 1.77
N LEU A 36 -8.33 -1.45 2.11
CA LEU A 36 -7.91 -0.95 3.43
C LEU A 36 -8.42 0.49 3.69
N ALA A 37 -8.61 1.31 2.65
CA ALA A 37 -9.17 2.65 2.77
C ALA A 37 -10.64 2.68 3.17
N LEU A 38 -11.35 1.55 3.02
CA LEU A 38 -12.79 1.44 3.22
C LEU A 38 -13.14 0.79 4.57
N VAL A 39 -12.13 0.45 5.38
CA VAL A 39 -12.32 -0.15 6.72
C VAL A 39 -12.81 0.92 7.69
N HIS A 40 -13.88 0.62 8.41
CA HIS A 40 -14.45 1.47 9.45
C HIS A 40 -14.32 0.80 10.82
N ASN A 41 -14.36 1.62 11.88
CA ASN A 41 -14.35 1.11 13.25
C ASN A 41 -15.55 0.18 13.49
N GLY A 42 -15.28 -1.00 14.03
CA GLY A 42 -16.29 -2.03 14.30
C GLY A 42 -16.43 -3.08 13.21
N ASP A 43 -15.83 -2.89 12.03
CA ASP A 43 -15.79 -3.94 11.00
C ASP A 43 -15.04 -5.18 11.51
N LEU A 44 -15.54 -6.36 11.14
CA LEU A 44 -14.91 -7.63 11.48
C LEU A 44 -13.86 -7.99 10.43
N ILE A 45 -12.65 -8.35 10.89
CA ILE A 45 -11.54 -8.79 10.04
C ILE A 45 -11.10 -10.18 10.49
N GLU A 46 -10.98 -11.09 9.52
CA GLU A 46 -10.45 -12.44 9.71
C GLU A 46 -9.01 -12.52 9.19
N LEU A 47 -8.11 -13.02 10.02
CA LEU A 47 -6.74 -13.38 9.64
C LEU A 47 -6.55 -14.88 9.83
N ASN A 48 -6.34 -15.60 8.73
CA ASN A 48 -6.03 -17.02 8.70
C ASN A 48 -4.73 -17.27 7.92
N VAL A 49 -3.62 -17.35 8.66
CA VAL A 49 -2.28 -17.53 8.07
C VAL A 49 -2.11 -18.88 7.36
N PRO A 50 -2.53 -20.03 7.95
CA PRO A 50 -2.47 -21.32 7.25
C PRO A 50 -3.14 -21.32 5.87
N GLU A 51 -4.31 -20.69 5.75
CA GLU A 51 -5.04 -20.58 4.47
C GLU A 51 -4.62 -19.38 3.61
N ARG A 52 -3.65 -18.57 4.07
CA ARG A 52 -3.21 -17.33 3.41
C ARG A 52 -4.36 -16.35 3.14
N LYS A 53 -5.33 -16.31 4.06
CA LYS A 53 -6.54 -15.50 3.94
C LYS A 53 -6.51 -14.32 4.91
N LEU A 54 -6.77 -13.14 4.37
CA LEU A 54 -7.10 -11.93 5.12
C LEU A 54 -8.41 -11.40 4.52
N HIS A 55 -9.47 -11.35 5.34
CA HIS A 55 -10.81 -11.04 4.85
C HIS A 55 -11.49 -9.98 5.70
N LEU A 56 -12.07 -8.99 5.03
CA LEU A 56 -12.91 -7.96 5.62
C LEU A 56 -14.37 -8.41 5.46
N HIS A 57 -15.04 -8.69 6.58
CA HIS A 57 -16.43 -9.18 6.61
C HIS A 57 -17.41 -8.03 6.43
N VAL A 58 -17.38 -7.40 5.26
CA VAL A 58 -18.30 -6.36 4.82
C VAL A 58 -18.91 -6.81 3.49
N PRO A 59 -20.25 -6.78 3.33
CA PRO A 59 -20.89 -7.14 2.07
C PRO A 59 -20.37 -6.31 0.90
N ASP A 60 -20.33 -6.91 -0.29
CA ASP A 60 -19.81 -6.26 -1.49
C ASP A 60 -20.59 -4.98 -1.84
N GLU A 61 -21.91 -4.95 -1.62
CA GLU A 61 -22.74 -3.77 -1.87
C GLU A 61 -22.35 -2.59 -0.98
N GLU A 62 -22.04 -2.86 0.29
CA GLU A 62 -21.58 -1.87 1.26
C GLU A 62 -20.17 -1.39 0.91
N LEU A 63 -19.27 -2.29 0.52
CA LEU A 63 -17.92 -1.91 0.06
C LEU A 63 -17.98 -1.01 -1.18
N GLU A 64 -18.85 -1.31 -2.13
CA GLU A 64 -19.03 -0.48 -3.33
C GLU A 64 -19.65 0.89 -2.99
N GLN A 65 -20.53 0.96 -1.99
CA GLN A 65 -21.02 2.25 -1.51
C GLN A 65 -19.91 3.08 -0.87
N ARG A 66 -19.12 2.48 0.04
CA ARG A 66 -17.96 3.14 0.66
C ARG A 66 -16.94 3.58 -0.39
N ARG A 67 -16.73 2.80 -1.45
CA ARG A 67 -15.83 3.13 -2.56
C ARG A 67 -16.28 4.38 -3.32
N LYS A 68 -17.59 4.57 -3.53
CA LYS A 68 -18.14 5.78 -4.17
C LYS A 68 -17.98 7.02 -3.31
N GLU A 69 -18.02 6.86 -2.00
CA GLU A 69 -17.85 7.95 -1.02
C GLU A 69 -16.38 8.25 -0.73
N TRP A 70 -15.46 7.36 -1.13
CA TRP A 70 -14.04 7.54 -0.88
C TRP A 70 -13.47 8.73 -1.67
N LEU A 71 -12.85 9.65 -0.93
CA LEU A 71 -12.15 10.80 -1.47
C LEU A 71 -10.65 10.59 -1.39
N LYS A 72 -9.98 10.69 -2.54
CA LYS A 72 -8.52 10.60 -2.60
C LYS A 72 -7.89 11.70 -1.73
N PRO A 73 -6.95 11.35 -0.83
CA PRO A 73 -6.22 12.34 -0.05
C PRO A 73 -5.48 13.36 -0.93
N ALA A 74 -5.43 14.61 -0.49
CA ALA A 74 -4.70 15.65 -1.20
C ALA A 74 -3.21 15.30 -1.30
N ALA A 75 -2.60 15.58 -2.47
CA ALA A 75 -1.17 15.35 -2.67
C ALA A 75 -0.35 16.23 -1.71
N ARG A 76 0.68 15.64 -1.10
CA ARG A 76 1.55 16.35 -0.15
C ARG A 76 2.44 17.42 -0.79
N ALA A 77 2.66 17.34 -2.10
CA ALA A 77 3.43 18.31 -2.85
C ALA A 77 2.94 18.37 -4.31
N SER A 78 2.99 19.56 -4.89
CA SER A 78 2.64 19.79 -6.30
C SER A 78 3.86 19.83 -7.24
N ARG A 79 5.09 19.95 -6.71
CA ARG A 79 6.33 20.05 -7.48
C ARG A 79 7.50 19.34 -6.78
N GLY A 80 8.60 19.15 -7.52
CA GLY A 80 9.84 18.56 -7.01
C GLY A 80 9.76 17.04 -6.86
N TYR A 81 10.76 16.45 -6.20
CA TYR A 81 10.91 14.99 -6.08
C TYR A 81 9.69 14.30 -5.42
N VAL A 82 9.06 14.92 -4.43
CA VAL A 82 7.87 14.35 -3.78
C VAL A 82 6.71 14.21 -4.77
N SER A 83 6.52 15.18 -5.67
CA SER A 83 5.52 15.10 -6.74
C SER A 83 5.88 13.99 -7.75
N LEU A 84 7.15 13.91 -8.17
CA LEU A 84 7.63 12.81 -9.03
C LEU A 84 7.32 11.44 -8.40
N TYR A 85 7.73 11.23 -7.15
CA TYR A 85 7.52 9.98 -6.43
C TYR A 85 6.04 9.62 -6.34
N ILE A 86 5.17 10.53 -5.85
CA ILE A 86 3.72 10.27 -5.71
C ILE A 86 3.08 9.90 -7.06
N ASN A 87 3.55 10.47 -8.16
CA ASN A 87 2.97 10.25 -9.48
C ASN A 87 3.51 9.02 -10.21
N THR A 88 4.66 8.48 -9.81
CA THR A 88 5.36 7.41 -10.57
C THR A 88 5.63 6.16 -9.75
N VAL A 89 5.54 6.21 -8.42
CA VAL A 89 5.78 5.03 -7.58
C VAL A 89 4.70 3.98 -7.78
N MET A 90 5.14 2.72 -7.86
CA MET A 90 4.26 1.56 -7.92
C MET A 90 3.94 1.00 -6.52
N GLY A 91 2.94 0.12 -6.45
CA GLY A 91 2.60 -0.60 -5.23
C GLY A 91 3.71 -1.53 -4.73
N ALA A 92 3.65 -1.87 -3.43
CA ALA A 92 4.60 -2.78 -2.79
C ALA A 92 4.53 -4.21 -3.35
N ASP A 93 3.38 -4.62 -3.90
CA ASP A 93 3.20 -5.85 -4.67
C ASP A 93 4.10 -5.93 -5.91
N LYS A 94 4.61 -4.79 -6.38
CA LYS A 94 5.54 -4.66 -7.52
C LYS A 94 6.93 -4.16 -7.10
N GLY A 95 7.23 -4.14 -5.80
CA GLY A 95 8.53 -3.73 -5.27
C GLY A 95 8.70 -2.23 -5.02
N ALA A 96 7.64 -1.42 -5.15
CA ALA A 96 7.66 0.02 -4.88
C ALA A 96 8.70 0.82 -5.69
N ASP A 97 9.01 0.37 -6.91
CA ASP A 97 9.86 1.08 -7.86
C ASP A 97 9.09 2.22 -8.56
N LEU A 98 9.80 3.10 -9.27
CA LEU A 98 9.18 4.09 -10.15
C LEU A 98 8.85 3.42 -11.50
N ASP A 99 7.66 3.67 -12.04
CA ASP A 99 7.16 3.02 -13.25
C ASP A 99 8.10 3.13 -14.46
N PHE A 100 8.74 4.29 -14.64
CA PHE A 100 9.65 4.60 -15.74
C PHE A 100 11.07 4.06 -15.55
N LEU A 101 11.40 3.48 -14.39
CA LEU A 101 12.73 2.92 -14.11
C LEU A 101 12.81 1.40 -14.29
N ARG A 102 11.67 0.74 -14.54
CA ARG A 102 11.64 -0.71 -14.69
C ARG A 102 12.47 -1.17 -15.89
N GLY A 103 13.33 -2.16 -15.66
CA GLY A 103 14.14 -2.81 -16.69
C GLY A 103 15.62 -2.47 -16.56
N SER A 104 16.28 -2.21 -17.68
CA SER A 104 17.71 -1.88 -17.72
C SER A 104 17.93 -0.75 -18.72
N SER A 105 18.80 0.20 -18.36
CA SER A 105 19.19 1.31 -19.24
C SER A 105 20.36 0.98 -20.17
N GLY A 106 20.93 -0.23 -20.05
CA GLY A 106 22.13 -0.61 -20.81
C GLY A 106 23.36 0.23 -20.47
N SER A 107 24.39 0.13 -21.30
CA SER A 107 25.67 0.84 -21.16
C SER A 107 26.14 1.48 -22.47
N GLU A 108 25.25 1.66 -23.43
CA GLU A 108 25.57 2.20 -24.76
C GLU A 108 25.93 3.68 -24.67
N VAL A 109 27.05 4.07 -25.28
CA VAL A 109 27.47 5.47 -25.41
C VAL A 109 26.93 5.99 -26.74
N THR A 110 26.02 6.96 -26.69
CA THR A 110 25.24 7.38 -27.86
C THR A 110 25.76 8.63 -28.58
N ARG A 111 26.19 9.66 -27.83
CA ARG A 111 26.62 10.94 -28.40
C ARG A 111 27.94 11.38 -27.79
N ASP A 112 28.80 11.97 -28.63
CA ASP A 112 29.88 12.81 -28.13
C ASP A 112 29.28 14.07 -27.51
N SER A 113 30.00 14.63 -26.55
CA SER A 113 29.59 15.82 -25.81
C SER A 113 29.86 17.13 -26.58
N HIS A 114 30.63 17.06 -27.67
CA HIS A 114 31.01 18.20 -28.50
C HIS A 114 30.76 17.92 -29.99
#